data_AF-A0A2V8A787-F1
#
_entry.id   AF-A0A2V8A787-F1
#
_cell.length_a   1.000
_cell.length_b   1.000
_cell.length_c   1.000
_cell.angle_alpha   90.00
_cell.angle_beta   90.00
_cell.angle_gamma   90.00
#
_symmetry.space_group_name_H-M   'P 1'
#
loop_
_entity.id
_entity.type
_entity.pdbx_description
1 polymer ?
#
loop_
_entity_poly.entity_id
_entity_poly.type
_entity_poly.pdbx_seq_one_letter_code
_entity_poly.pdbx_strand_id
1 'polypeptide(L)'
;MLADPRATDALVTDFAAQWLNLRRVSEVVVDPERYPNYDLSLMQAFQRETELFVGSTIREDRSVVDLLNADYTFVNERLARQYGIPGIYGSRFRRVSLPNHDQRGGLLAQGALLATTSYPDRTSPVLRGKWLLNNIFGLPIPPPPPGVDMNLNVKPGAPPTSIRERLAEHRKNPSCNSCHSAIDPLGFALENFDVIGGWRSIDESGKPVDARGTTTSGVEINGLTGLRALLLGRPDQFPRTVTEKLLAYALGRPLEYTDRPAVRKIVRDAAAHEYRWSSLILGIVESPTFLGRRN
;
A
#
# COMPACT_ATOMS: atom_id res chain seq x y z
N MET A 1 -6.35 22.83 -15.31
CA MET A 1 -5.39 21.73 -15.50
C MET A 1 -5.95 20.39 -15.03
N LEU A 2 -6.28 20.20 -13.74
CA LEU A 2 -6.82 18.92 -13.24
C LEU A 2 -8.26 18.60 -13.64
N ALA A 3 -9.03 19.61 -14.07
CA ALA A 3 -10.38 19.42 -14.63
C ALA A 3 -10.38 18.78 -16.02
N ASP A 4 -9.23 18.71 -16.71
CA ASP A 4 -9.13 17.96 -17.98
C ASP A 4 -9.05 16.46 -17.68
N PRO A 5 -9.96 15.62 -18.20
CA PRO A 5 -9.94 14.17 -17.99
C PRO A 5 -8.58 13.53 -18.30
N ARG A 6 -7.87 14.03 -19.31
CA ARG A 6 -6.55 13.50 -19.71
C ARG A 6 -5.50 13.66 -18.62
N ALA A 7 -5.55 14.75 -17.85
CA ALA A 7 -4.62 14.98 -16.75
C ALA A 7 -4.85 13.97 -15.62
N THR A 8 -6.12 13.71 -15.28
CA THR A 8 -6.48 12.68 -14.30
C THR A 8 -6.07 11.30 -14.80
N ASP A 9 -6.38 10.97 -16.05
CA ASP A 9 -6.08 9.66 -16.63
C ASP A 9 -4.58 9.38 -16.60
N ALA A 10 -3.74 10.34 -17.02
CA ALA A 10 -2.28 10.21 -16.93
C ALA A 10 -1.80 10.01 -15.48
N LEU A 11 -2.31 10.78 -14.52
CA LEU A 11 -1.94 10.62 -13.11
C LEU A 11 -2.36 9.25 -12.54
N VAL A 12 -3.46 8.68 -13.02
CA VAL A 12 -3.95 7.37 -12.56
C VAL A 12 -3.21 6.23 -13.25
N THR A 13 -3.22 6.19 -14.59
CA THR A 13 -2.70 5.04 -15.36
C THR A 13 -1.18 5.02 -15.46
N ASP A 14 -0.52 6.16 -15.21
CA ASP A 14 0.94 6.27 -15.27
C ASP A 14 1.53 6.51 -13.88
N PHE A 15 1.30 7.67 -13.26
CA PHE A 15 1.90 7.98 -11.96
C PHE A 15 1.47 6.99 -10.85
N ALA A 16 0.17 6.84 -10.59
CA ALA A 16 -0.30 5.96 -9.52
C ALA A 16 0.00 4.49 -9.81
N ALA A 17 -0.08 4.08 -11.09
CA ALA A 17 0.29 2.74 -11.50
C ALA A 17 1.77 2.39 -11.24
N GLN A 18 2.67 3.36 -11.44
CA GLN A 18 4.09 3.23 -11.12
C GLN A 18 4.33 3.29 -9.60
N TRP A 19 3.80 4.30 -8.92
CA TRP A 19 4.00 4.49 -7.48
C TRP A 19 3.48 3.31 -6.65
N LEU A 20 2.28 2.80 -6.98
CA LEU A 20 1.63 1.76 -6.21
C LEU A 20 1.92 0.34 -6.74
N ASN A 21 2.77 0.22 -7.76
CA ASN A 21 3.09 -1.03 -8.46
C ASN A 21 1.88 -1.75 -9.09
N LEU A 22 0.86 -1.02 -9.53
CA LEU A 22 -0.36 -1.64 -10.10
C LEU A 22 -0.08 -2.43 -11.37
N ARG A 23 0.97 -2.07 -12.12
CA ARG A 23 1.39 -2.82 -13.32
C ARG A 23 1.79 -4.26 -13.03
N ARG A 24 2.17 -4.56 -11.78
CA ARG A 24 2.57 -5.91 -11.35
C ARG A 24 1.38 -6.79 -11.00
N VAL A 25 0.16 -6.24 -10.94
CA VAL A 25 -1.04 -7.03 -10.60
C VAL A 25 -1.27 -8.15 -11.61
N SER A 26 -1.01 -7.92 -12.90
CA SER A 26 -1.09 -8.96 -13.94
C SER A 26 0.00 -10.03 -13.85
N GLU A 27 1.08 -9.78 -13.10
CA GLU A 27 2.18 -10.73 -12.88
C GLU A 27 1.97 -11.58 -11.62
N VAL A 28 0.96 -11.27 -10.82
CA VAL A 28 0.67 -12.01 -9.58
C VAL A 28 0.29 -13.44 -9.95
N VAL A 29 1.01 -14.39 -9.36
CA VAL A 29 0.71 -15.81 -9.40
C VAL A 29 0.22 -16.20 -8.02
N VAL A 30 -0.89 -16.92 -7.95
CA VAL A 30 -1.47 -17.46 -6.72
C VAL A 30 -1.68 -18.95 -6.89
N ASP A 31 -1.43 -19.72 -5.84
CA ASP A 31 -1.74 -21.14 -5.76
C ASP A 31 -3.28 -21.35 -5.72
N PRO A 32 -3.91 -21.87 -6.79
CA PRO A 32 -5.35 -22.01 -6.86
C PRO A 32 -5.89 -23.12 -5.94
N GLU A 33 -5.06 -24.08 -5.50
CA GLU A 33 -5.49 -25.10 -4.54
C GLU A 33 -5.69 -24.48 -3.15
N ARG A 34 -4.85 -23.51 -2.79
CA ARG A 34 -4.96 -22.77 -1.53
C ARG A 34 -5.98 -21.63 -1.58
N TYR A 35 -6.07 -20.96 -2.73
CA TYR A 35 -6.95 -19.81 -2.94
C TYR A 35 -7.89 -20.07 -4.13
N PRO A 36 -8.91 -20.93 -3.96
CA PRO A 36 -9.81 -21.30 -5.06
C PRO A 36 -10.65 -20.14 -5.61
N ASN A 37 -10.78 -19.07 -4.83
CA ASN A 37 -11.41 -17.82 -5.26
C ASN A 37 -10.47 -16.91 -6.05
N TYR A 38 -9.27 -17.37 -6.43
CA TYR A 38 -8.38 -16.63 -7.31
C TYR A 38 -8.74 -16.85 -8.79
N ASP A 39 -8.79 -15.77 -9.56
CA ASP A 39 -8.85 -15.81 -11.02
C ASP A 39 -8.34 -14.48 -11.62
N LEU A 40 -8.14 -14.44 -12.94
CA LEU A 40 -7.68 -13.23 -13.64
C LEU A 40 -8.68 -12.08 -13.57
N SER A 41 -9.99 -12.36 -13.51
CA SER A 41 -11.02 -11.33 -13.41
C SER A 41 -10.96 -10.59 -12.07
N LEU A 42 -10.54 -11.27 -11.00
CA LEU A 42 -10.30 -10.68 -9.69
C LEU A 42 -9.08 -9.76 -9.72
N MET A 43 -7.97 -10.19 -10.32
CA MET A 43 -6.78 -9.34 -10.44
C MET A 43 -7.07 -8.06 -11.25
N GLN A 44 -7.80 -8.19 -12.36
CA GLN A 44 -8.27 -7.04 -13.14
C GLN A 44 -9.19 -6.14 -12.30
N ALA A 45 -10.07 -6.73 -11.49
CA ALA A 45 -10.96 -5.97 -10.63
C ALA A 45 -10.21 -5.21 -9.53
N PHE A 46 -9.17 -5.81 -8.94
CA PHE A 46 -8.29 -5.15 -7.97
C PHE A 46 -7.56 -3.95 -8.58
N GLN A 47 -6.96 -4.11 -9.76
CA GLN A 47 -6.32 -2.99 -10.44
C GLN A 47 -7.33 -1.86 -10.70
N ARG A 48 -8.51 -2.22 -11.21
CA ARG A 48 -9.55 -1.25 -11.53
C ARG A 48 -10.11 -0.53 -10.31
N GLU A 49 -10.24 -1.21 -9.18
CA GLU A 49 -10.60 -0.61 -7.89
C GLU A 49 -9.63 0.52 -7.54
N THR A 50 -8.32 0.25 -7.53
CA THR A 50 -7.32 1.24 -7.13
C THR A 50 -7.29 2.42 -8.10
N GLU A 51 -7.39 2.18 -9.41
CA GLU A 51 -7.47 3.25 -10.41
C GLU A 51 -8.67 4.17 -10.21
N LEU A 52 -9.86 3.58 -10.01
CA LEU A 52 -11.09 4.34 -9.76
C LEU A 52 -11.02 5.12 -8.45
N PHE A 53 -10.49 4.48 -7.41
CA PHE A 53 -10.31 5.07 -6.09
C PHE A 53 -9.38 6.29 -6.15
N VAL A 54 -8.14 6.12 -6.62
CA VAL A 54 -7.18 7.23 -6.75
C VAL A 54 -7.73 8.31 -7.69
N GLY A 55 -8.28 7.93 -8.84
CA GLY A 55 -8.87 8.87 -9.79
C GLY A 55 -10.02 9.68 -9.19
N SER A 56 -10.84 9.09 -8.31
CA SER A 56 -11.90 9.83 -7.62
C SER A 56 -11.33 10.89 -6.67
N THR A 57 -10.27 10.58 -5.93
CA THR A 57 -9.63 11.56 -5.02
C THR A 57 -9.02 12.74 -5.77
N ILE A 58 -8.43 12.50 -6.95
CA ILE A 58 -7.85 13.56 -7.79
C ILE A 58 -8.96 14.44 -8.40
N ARG A 59 -10.01 13.83 -8.99
CA ARG A 59 -11.11 14.58 -9.63
C ARG A 59 -11.91 15.42 -8.65
N GLU A 60 -12.10 14.91 -7.45
CA GLU A 60 -12.83 15.61 -6.37
C GLU A 60 -11.92 16.55 -5.57
N ASP A 61 -10.65 16.69 -5.97
CA ASP A 61 -9.62 17.48 -5.28
C ASP A 61 -9.59 17.22 -3.76
N ARG A 62 -9.63 15.94 -3.39
CA ARG A 62 -9.57 15.47 -2.01
C ARG A 62 -8.17 15.63 -1.44
N SER A 63 -8.08 15.59 -0.11
CA SER A 63 -6.79 15.46 0.56
C SER A 63 -6.13 14.16 0.12
N VAL A 64 -4.81 14.17 -0.10
CA VAL A 64 -4.10 12.90 -0.31
C VAL A 64 -4.20 12.00 0.91
N VAL A 65 -4.42 12.56 2.11
CA VAL A 65 -4.62 11.80 3.35
C VAL A 65 -5.85 10.90 3.28
N ASP A 66 -6.85 11.24 2.46
CA ASP A 66 -8.05 10.41 2.25
C ASP A 66 -7.69 9.05 1.62
N LEU A 67 -6.55 8.94 0.93
CA LEU A 67 -6.05 7.65 0.46
C LEU A 67 -5.80 6.67 1.62
N LEU A 68 -5.54 7.14 2.85
CA LEU A 68 -5.30 6.26 3.99
C LEU A 68 -6.56 5.88 4.75
N ASN A 69 -7.59 6.73 4.72
CA ASN A 69 -8.69 6.67 5.68
C ASN A 69 -10.08 6.77 5.06
N ALA A 70 -10.20 6.67 3.73
CA ALA A 70 -11.50 6.64 3.07
C ALA A 70 -12.35 5.45 3.53
N ASP A 71 -13.61 5.75 3.85
CA ASP A 71 -14.64 4.80 4.25
C ASP A 71 -15.43 4.23 3.05
N TYR A 72 -14.90 4.38 1.83
CA TYR A 72 -15.52 3.94 0.61
C TYR A 72 -14.52 3.27 -0.33
N THR A 73 -15.02 2.47 -1.25
CA THR A 73 -14.24 1.92 -2.36
C THR A 73 -15.10 1.78 -3.62
N PHE A 74 -14.51 1.27 -4.71
CA PHE A 74 -15.20 0.97 -5.96
C PHE A 74 -15.22 -0.53 -6.20
N VAL A 75 -16.41 -1.10 -6.33
CA VAL A 75 -16.59 -2.54 -6.56
C VAL A 75 -17.52 -2.83 -7.72
N ASN A 76 -17.22 -3.90 -8.46
CA ASN A 76 -18.21 -4.65 -9.25
C ASN A 76 -18.65 -5.89 -8.46
N GLU A 77 -19.53 -6.72 -9.03
CA GLU A 77 -20.00 -7.95 -8.34
C GLU A 77 -18.85 -8.88 -7.93
N ARG A 78 -17.86 -9.09 -8.80
CA ARG A 78 -16.74 -10.00 -8.53
C ARG A 78 -15.95 -9.57 -7.29
N LEU A 79 -15.68 -8.28 -7.18
CA LEU A 79 -14.92 -7.70 -6.07
C LEU A 79 -15.78 -7.56 -4.80
N ALA A 80 -17.06 -7.25 -4.96
CA ALA A 80 -18.00 -7.20 -3.85
C ALA A 80 -18.13 -8.56 -3.16
N ARG A 81 -18.19 -9.66 -3.92
CA ARG A 81 -18.14 -11.03 -3.37
C ARG A 81 -16.84 -11.29 -2.60
N GLN A 82 -15.69 -10.87 -3.13
CA GLN A 82 -14.39 -11.00 -2.47
C GLN A 82 -14.35 -10.24 -1.12
N TYR A 83 -15.01 -9.08 -1.05
CA TYR A 83 -15.01 -8.23 0.13
C TYR A 83 -16.21 -8.45 1.07
N GLY A 84 -17.11 -9.37 0.74
CA GLY A 84 -18.32 -9.63 1.53
C GLY A 84 -19.34 -8.49 1.51
N ILE A 85 -19.38 -7.69 0.43
CA ILE A 85 -20.31 -6.56 0.28
C ILE A 85 -21.58 -7.05 -0.45
N PRO A 86 -22.75 -7.11 0.21
CA PRO A 86 -23.98 -7.60 -0.41
C PRO A 86 -24.60 -6.58 -1.37
N GLY A 87 -25.52 -7.03 -2.23
CA GLY A 87 -26.36 -6.14 -3.05
C GLY A 87 -25.69 -5.55 -4.30
N ILE A 88 -24.50 -6.04 -4.68
CA ILE A 88 -23.77 -5.60 -5.88
C ILE A 88 -23.86 -6.68 -6.95
N TYR A 89 -24.37 -6.30 -8.13
CA TYR A 89 -24.61 -7.22 -9.26
C TYR A 89 -24.07 -6.65 -10.58
N GLY A 90 -23.49 -7.50 -11.42
CA GLY A 90 -22.94 -7.15 -12.73
C GLY A 90 -21.52 -6.59 -12.70
N SER A 91 -20.99 -6.34 -13.91
CA SER A 91 -19.59 -5.99 -14.15
C SER A 91 -19.25 -4.51 -13.91
N ARG A 92 -20.26 -3.63 -13.82
CA ARG A 92 -20.04 -2.19 -13.62
C ARG A 92 -19.58 -1.88 -12.21
N PHE A 93 -18.49 -1.13 -12.11
CA PHE A 93 -17.98 -0.60 -10.85
C PHE A 93 -18.89 0.50 -10.31
N ARG A 94 -19.09 0.51 -8.99
CA ARG A 94 -19.82 1.54 -8.27
C ARG A 94 -19.10 1.90 -6.98
N ARG A 95 -19.17 3.18 -6.60
CA ARG A 95 -18.68 3.65 -5.31
C ARG A 95 -19.64 3.13 -4.22
N VAL A 96 -19.09 2.50 -3.19
CA VAL A 96 -19.86 1.96 -2.06
C VAL A 96 -19.20 2.37 -0.75
N SER A 97 -19.99 2.65 0.27
CA SER A 97 -19.50 2.79 1.64
C SER A 97 -19.13 1.41 2.20
N LEU A 98 -18.04 1.36 2.96
CA LEU A 98 -17.53 0.16 3.58
C LEU A 98 -18.18 -0.01 4.97
N PRO A 99 -18.86 -1.14 5.23
CA PRO A 99 -19.64 -1.30 6.46
C PRO A 99 -18.77 -1.42 7.72
N ASN A 100 -17.53 -1.87 7.58
CA ASN A 100 -16.58 -2.03 8.67
C ASN A 100 -15.25 -1.36 8.32
N HIS A 101 -15.12 -0.11 8.72
CA HIS A 101 -13.93 0.68 8.43
C HIS A 101 -12.68 0.15 9.14
N ASP A 102 -12.81 -0.60 10.24
CA ASP A 102 -11.67 -1.25 10.93
C ASP A 102 -11.08 -2.41 10.13
N GLN A 103 -11.91 -3.08 9.33
CA GLN A 103 -11.48 -4.20 8.48
C GLN A 103 -11.03 -3.76 7.10
N ARG A 104 -11.65 -2.72 6.53
CA ARG A 104 -11.33 -2.26 5.17
C ARG A 104 -11.62 -0.78 5.03
N GLY A 105 -10.67 -0.06 4.45
CA GLY A 105 -10.76 1.38 4.21
C GLY A 105 -9.43 1.90 3.69
N GLY A 106 -9.50 2.90 2.81
CA GLY A 106 -8.34 3.45 2.13
C GLY A 106 -7.55 2.43 1.31
N LEU A 107 -6.36 2.85 0.91
CA LEU A 107 -5.49 2.20 -0.05
C LEU A 107 -4.83 0.95 0.54
N LEU A 108 -4.47 0.98 1.83
CA LEU A 108 -3.73 -0.10 2.52
C LEU A 108 -4.52 -1.41 2.60
N ALA A 109 -5.84 -1.35 2.46
CA ALA A 109 -6.72 -2.51 2.47
C ALA A 109 -7.11 -2.99 1.06
N GLN A 110 -6.62 -2.38 -0.02
CA GLN A 110 -7.02 -2.78 -1.38
C GLN A 110 -6.30 -4.05 -1.85
N GLY A 111 -7.05 -4.94 -2.52
CA GLY A 111 -6.55 -6.25 -2.94
C GLY A 111 -5.35 -6.20 -3.88
N ALA A 112 -5.25 -5.18 -4.75
CA ALA A 112 -4.09 -5.00 -5.64
C ALA A 112 -2.77 -4.94 -4.88
N LEU A 113 -2.75 -4.22 -3.76
CA LEU A 113 -1.55 -4.01 -2.96
C LEU A 113 -1.25 -5.24 -2.11
N LEU A 114 -2.29 -5.85 -1.55
CA LEU A 114 -2.18 -7.06 -0.72
C LEU A 114 -1.68 -8.26 -1.55
N ALA A 115 -2.14 -8.39 -2.79
CA ALA A 115 -1.74 -9.45 -3.71
C ALA A 115 -0.32 -9.27 -4.25
N THR A 116 0.04 -8.06 -4.69
CA THR A 116 1.40 -7.76 -5.22
C THR A 116 2.50 -7.80 -4.16
N THR A 117 2.13 -7.86 -2.88
CA THR A 117 3.04 -7.98 -1.74
C THR A 117 2.97 -9.33 -1.03
N SER A 118 2.45 -10.35 -1.72
CA SER A 118 2.37 -11.73 -1.22
C SER A 118 3.15 -12.70 -2.11
N TYR A 119 3.42 -13.90 -1.59
CA TYR A 119 3.89 -15.03 -2.39
C TYR A 119 2.68 -15.83 -2.91
N PRO A 120 2.88 -16.72 -3.92
CA PRO A 120 1.76 -17.47 -4.48
C PRO A 120 0.98 -18.32 -3.46
N ASP A 121 1.68 -18.88 -2.47
CA ASP A 121 1.14 -19.83 -1.52
C ASP A 121 0.84 -19.23 -0.14
N ARG A 122 1.27 -17.98 0.13
CA ARG A 122 1.20 -17.35 1.46
C ARG A 122 1.37 -15.83 1.46
N THR A 123 0.90 -15.19 2.52
CA THR A 123 1.20 -13.78 2.81
C THR A 123 2.69 -13.57 3.08
N SER A 124 3.13 -12.31 3.00
CA SER A 124 4.50 -11.92 3.32
C SER A 124 4.53 -10.59 4.08
N PRO A 125 4.61 -10.62 5.43
CA PRO A 125 4.81 -9.42 6.24
C PRO A 125 6.04 -8.62 5.80
N VAL A 126 7.09 -9.30 5.34
CA VAL A 126 8.32 -8.66 4.88
C VAL A 126 8.08 -7.84 3.61
N LEU A 127 7.40 -8.40 2.61
CA LEU A 127 7.09 -7.69 1.35
C LEU A 127 6.08 -6.57 1.58
N ARG A 128 5.06 -6.80 2.42
CA ARG A 128 4.08 -5.78 2.85
C ARG A 128 4.74 -4.62 3.57
N GLY A 129 5.57 -4.90 4.58
CA GLY A 129 6.32 -3.90 5.35
C GLY A 129 7.30 -3.12 4.47
N LYS A 130 8.03 -3.80 3.58
CA LYS A 130 8.91 -3.15 2.60
C LYS A 130 8.12 -2.21 1.67
N TRP A 131 6.97 -2.66 1.18
CA TRP A 131 6.12 -1.83 0.33
C TRP A 131 5.59 -0.60 1.09
N LEU A 132 5.15 -0.76 2.33
CA LEU A 132 4.73 0.35 3.20
C LEU A 132 5.87 1.36 3.39
N LEU A 133 7.06 0.89 3.75
CA LEU A 133 8.22 1.77 3.98
C LEU A 133 8.62 2.54 2.73
N ASN A 134 8.65 1.87 1.58
CA ASN A 134 9.05 2.48 0.31
C ASN A 134 8.00 3.42 -0.29
N ASN A 135 6.71 3.08 -0.20
CA ASN A 135 5.64 3.74 -0.94
C ASN A 135 4.76 4.65 -0.08
N ILE A 136 4.68 4.39 1.23
CA ILE A 136 3.81 5.13 2.15
C ILE A 136 4.63 5.99 3.13
N PHE A 137 5.70 5.45 3.73
CA PHE A 137 6.52 6.21 4.69
C PHE A 137 7.67 7.01 4.05
N GLY A 138 8.06 6.71 2.82
CA GLY A 138 9.18 7.36 2.13
C GLY A 138 10.56 7.00 2.70
N LEU A 139 10.68 5.82 3.29
CA LEU A 139 11.89 5.32 3.95
C LEU A 139 12.43 4.10 3.19
N PRO A 140 13.19 4.30 2.09
CA PRO A 140 13.67 3.20 1.28
C PRO A 140 14.61 2.28 2.07
N ILE A 141 14.40 0.97 1.95
CA ILE A 141 15.24 -0.05 2.61
C ILE A 141 16.27 -0.62 1.63
N PRO A 142 17.53 -0.85 2.07
CA PRO A 142 18.54 -1.52 1.26
C PRO A 142 18.12 -2.95 0.84
N PRO A 143 18.71 -3.51 -0.23
CA PRO A 143 18.53 -4.92 -0.55
C PRO A 143 19.01 -5.83 0.59
N PRO A 144 18.49 -7.06 0.70
CA PRO A 144 18.96 -8.03 1.69
C PRO A 144 20.45 -8.33 1.48
N PRO A 145 21.20 -8.67 2.56
CA PRO A 145 22.60 -9.06 2.43
C PRO A 145 22.80 -10.26 1.49
N PRO A 146 23.89 -10.31 0.70
CA PRO A 146 24.18 -11.45 -0.16
C PRO A 146 24.32 -12.76 0.62
N GLY A 147 23.85 -13.87 0.05
CA GLY A 147 24.06 -15.21 0.59
C GLY A 147 23.19 -15.61 1.80
N VAL A 148 22.20 -14.81 2.17
CA VAL A 148 21.25 -15.14 3.25
C VAL A 148 20.13 -16.04 2.73
N ASP A 149 19.80 -17.10 3.48
CA ASP A 149 18.63 -17.92 3.21
C ASP A 149 17.34 -17.13 3.54
N MET A 150 16.57 -16.82 2.48
CA MET A 150 15.29 -16.12 2.57
C MET A 150 14.11 -17.09 2.63
N ASN A 151 14.37 -18.40 2.66
CA ASN A 151 13.34 -19.41 2.64
C ASN A 151 12.73 -19.59 4.05
N LEU A 152 11.50 -19.13 4.20
CA LEU A 152 10.73 -19.31 5.43
C LEU A 152 9.80 -20.53 5.36
N ASN A 153 9.94 -21.44 4.39
CA ASN A 153 9.07 -22.60 4.27
C ASN A 153 9.20 -23.51 5.49
N VAL A 154 8.06 -24.08 5.92
CA VAL A 154 8.05 -25.12 6.93
C VAL A 154 8.69 -26.38 6.33
N LYS A 155 9.58 -27.03 7.07
CA LYS A 155 10.21 -28.28 6.63
C LYS A 155 9.14 -29.38 6.49
N PRO A 156 9.21 -30.24 5.46
CA PRO A 156 8.28 -31.35 5.31
C PRO A 156 8.21 -32.19 6.60
N GLY A 157 6.99 -32.46 7.09
CA GLY A 157 6.74 -33.25 8.30
C GLY A 157 6.85 -32.48 9.63
N ALA A 158 7.23 -31.20 9.63
CA ALA A 158 7.19 -30.38 10.84
C ALA A 158 5.76 -29.86 11.11
N PRO A 159 5.39 -29.57 12.38
CA PRO A 159 4.12 -28.95 12.70
C PRO A 159 3.95 -27.62 11.94
N PRO A 160 2.72 -27.28 11.52
CA PRO A 160 2.46 -26.00 10.87
C PRO A 160 2.79 -24.86 11.84
N THR A 161 3.60 -23.91 11.38
CA THR A 161 3.94 -22.69 12.12
C THR A 161 3.44 -21.48 11.35
N SER A 162 2.99 -20.48 12.10
CA SER A 162 2.57 -19.20 11.53
C SER A 162 3.77 -18.48 10.90
N ILE A 163 3.50 -17.63 9.92
CA ILE A 163 4.51 -16.72 9.33
C ILE A 163 5.19 -15.87 10.40
N ARG A 164 4.46 -15.51 11.47
CA ARG A 164 4.98 -14.76 12.62
C ARG A 164 6.03 -15.57 13.38
N GLU A 165 5.74 -16.81 13.71
CA GLU A 165 6.69 -17.71 14.40
C GLU A 165 7.93 -17.97 13.53
N ARG A 166 7.73 -18.18 12.23
CA ARG A 166 8.82 -18.36 11.26
C ARG A 166 9.74 -17.14 11.17
N LEU A 167 9.17 -15.93 11.12
CA LEU A 167 9.94 -14.69 11.11
C LEU A 167 10.65 -14.43 12.44
N ALA A 168 10.02 -14.76 13.56
CA ALA A 168 10.65 -14.66 14.88
C ALA A 168 11.91 -15.54 14.98
N GLU A 169 11.86 -16.76 14.43
CA GLU A 169 13.04 -17.63 14.34
C GLU A 169 14.11 -17.02 13.43
N HIS A 170 13.74 -16.58 12.22
CA HIS A 170 14.66 -15.98 11.26
C HIS A 170 15.39 -14.75 11.84
N ARG A 171 14.71 -13.97 12.68
CA ARG A 171 15.24 -12.77 13.32
C ARG A 171 16.14 -13.01 14.52
N LYS A 172 16.33 -14.26 14.96
CA LYS A 172 17.39 -14.56 15.94
C LYS A 172 18.78 -14.20 15.43
N ASN A 173 18.96 -14.13 14.10
CA ASN A 173 20.17 -13.59 13.50
C ASN A 173 20.21 -12.05 13.65
N PRO A 174 21.17 -11.47 14.39
CA PRO A 174 21.24 -10.02 14.61
C PRO A 174 21.33 -9.19 13.33
N SER A 175 22.02 -9.71 12.30
CA SER A 175 22.14 -9.04 11.00
C SER A 175 20.79 -8.88 10.31
N CYS A 176 19.89 -9.86 10.44
CA CYS A 176 18.55 -9.82 9.88
C CYS A 176 17.64 -8.90 10.71
N ASN A 177 17.75 -8.97 12.05
CA ASN A 177 16.91 -8.16 12.94
C ASN A 177 17.13 -6.65 12.78
N SER A 178 18.32 -6.22 12.34
CA SER A 178 18.66 -4.81 12.11
C SER A 178 17.62 -4.10 11.23
N CYS A 179 17.26 -4.69 10.09
CA CYS A 179 16.28 -4.14 9.16
C CYS A 179 14.85 -4.61 9.49
N HIS A 180 14.69 -5.87 9.89
CA HIS A 180 13.36 -6.44 10.16
C HIS A 180 12.65 -5.82 11.36
N SER A 181 13.38 -5.22 12.30
CA SER A 181 12.79 -4.43 13.39
C SER A 181 11.92 -3.26 12.91
N ALA A 182 12.23 -2.70 11.74
CA ALA A 182 11.42 -1.66 11.10
C ALA A 182 10.38 -2.22 10.12
N ILE A 183 10.68 -3.34 9.45
CA ILE A 183 9.84 -3.92 8.39
C ILE A 183 8.64 -4.68 8.96
N ASP A 184 8.92 -5.68 9.79
CA ASP A 184 7.93 -6.69 10.15
C ASP A 184 6.74 -6.11 10.92
N PRO A 185 6.92 -5.19 11.89
CA PRO A 185 5.78 -4.62 12.62
C PRO A 185 4.72 -4.01 11.70
N LEU A 186 5.17 -3.35 10.63
CA LEU A 186 4.28 -2.74 9.63
C LEU A 186 3.59 -3.80 8.77
N GLY A 187 4.32 -4.86 8.40
CA GLY A 187 3.77 -5.99 7.66
C GLY A 187 2.72 -6.79 8.46
N PHE A 188 3.01 -7.06 9.74
CA PHE A 188 2.10 -7.78 10.64
C PHE A 188 0.76 -7.08 10.79
N ALA A 189 0.74 -5.75 10.76
CA ALA A 189 -0.49 -4.97 10.82
C ALA A 189 -1.48 -5.29 9.68
N LEU A 190 -1.04 -5.91 8.60
CA LEU A 190 -1.88 -6.31 7.47
C LEU A 190 -2.17 -7.82 7.42
N GLU A 191 -1.73 -8.62 8.41
CA GLU A 191 -1.87 -10.08 8.36
C GLU A 191 -3.29 -10.62 8.50
N ASN A 192 -4.24 -9.77 8.90
CA ASN A 192 -5.67 -10.06 8.77
C ASN A 192 -6.14 -10.11 7.31
N PHE A 193 -5.32 -9.74 6.34
CA PHE A 193 -5.60 -9.97 4.93
C PHE A 193 -4.81 -11.15 4.39
N ASP A 194 -5.50 -12.07 3.71
CA ASP A 194 -4.88 -13.18 3.00
C ASP A 194 -4.15 -12.73 1.70
N VAL A 195 -3.66 -13.70 0.93
CA VAL A 195 -2.92 -13.46 -0.33
C VAL A 195 -3.74 -12.71 -1.36
N ILE A 196 -5.04 -12.96 -1.45
CA ILE A 196 -5.96 -12.33 -2.38
C ILE A 196 -6.80 -11.23 -1.70
N GLY A 197 -6.25 -10.64 -0.63
CA GLY A 197 -6.85 -9.51 0.07
C GLY A 197 -8.19 -9.78 0.76
N GLY A 198 -8.58 -11.05 0.95
CA GLY A 198 -9.71 -11.47 1.77
C GLY A 198 -9.40 -11.29 3.26
N TRP A 199 -10.42 -10.98 4.08
CA TRP A 199 -10.22 -10.85 5.53
C TRP A 199 -10.19 -12.22 6.21
N ARG A 200 -9.23 -12.44 7.12
CA ARG A 200 -9.06 -13.65 7.92
C ARG A 200 -8.84 -13.32 9.40
N SER A 201 -9.44 -14.15 10.27
CA SER A 201 -9.20 -14.14 11.72
C SER A 201 -8.31 -15.30 12.18
N ILE A 202 -8.15 -16.32 11.34
CA ILE A 202 -7.32 -17.51 11.58
C ILE A 202 -6.20 -17.54 10.53
N ASP A 203 -4.98 -17.82 10.97
CA ASP A 203 -3.80 -17.92 10.12
C ASP A 203 -3.65 -19.31 9.48
N GLU A 204 -2.62 -19.49 8.65
CA GLU A 204 -2.32 -20.75 7.97
C GLU A 204 -1.93 -21.90 8.91
N SER A 205 -1.66 -21.62 10.18
CA SER A 205 -1.39 -22.61 11.22
C SER A 205 -2.62 -22.99 12.04
N GLY A 206 -3.78 -22.41 11.73
CA GLY A 206 -5.03 -22.64 12.46
C GLY A 206 -5.14 -21.83 13.76
N LYS A 207 -4.28 -20.84 13.98
CA LYS A 207 -4.28 -19.99 15.17
C LYS A 207 -4.93 -18.62 14.89
N PRO A 208 -5.42 -17.90 15.91
CA PRO A 208 -5.83 -16.51 15.74
C PRO A 208 -4.70 -15.67 15.15
N VAL A 209 -5.03 -14.84 14.15
CA VAL A 209 -4.06 -13.92 13.54
C VAL A 209 -3.55 -12.94 14.59
N ASP A 210 -2.24 -12.92 14.81
CA ASP A 210 -1.58 -11.86 15.58
C ASP A 210 -1.09 -10.77 14.63
N ALA A 211 -1.86 -9.68 14.54
CA ALA A 211 -1.56 -8.50 13.72
C ALA A 211 -0.88 -7.37 14.50
N ARG A 212 -0.34 -7.66 15.69
CA ARG A 212 0.33 -6.64 16.52
C ARG A 212 1.78 -6.45 16.10
N GLY A 213 2.32 -5.25 16.27
CA GLY A 213 3.73 -4.97 16.09
C GLY A 213 4.17 -3.71 16.81
N THR A 214 5.44 -3.64 17.19
CA THR A 214 6.02 -2.47 17.85
C THR A 214 7.03 -1.82 16.91
N THR A 215 6.89 -0.54 16.60
CA THR A 215 7.86 0.18 15.77
C THR A 215 9.20 0.34 16.49
N THR A 216 10.25 0.69 15.75
CA THR A 216 11.56 1.02 16.34
C THR A 216 11.52 2.21 17.30
N SER A 217 10.47 3.05 17.23
CA SER A 217 10.23 4.15 18.17
C SER A 217 9.38 3.74 19.37
N GLY A 218 9.04 2.46 19.52
CA GLY A 218 8.22 1.94 20.63
C GLY A 218 6.71 2.16 20.48
N VAL A 219 6.22 2.52 19.29
CA VAL A 219 4.77 2.69 19.07
C VAL A 219 4.15 1.33 18.77
N GLU A 220 3.11 0.97 19.54
CA GLU A 220 2.32 -0.23 19.30
C GLU A 220 1.35 -0.04 18.14
N ILE A 221 1.31 -1.03 17.25
CA ILE A 221 0.41 -1.13 16.11
C ILE A 221 -0.44 -2.38 16.32
N ASN A 222 -1.76 -2.25 16.14
CA ASN A 222 -2.67 -3.38 16.15
C ASN A 222 -3.52 -3.36 14.87
N GLY A 223 -3.18 -4.25 13.93
CA GLY A 223 -3.90 -4.39 12.67
C GLY A 223 -3.93 -3.11 11.82
N LEU A 224 -4.85 -3.08 10.86
CA LEU A 224 -5.02 -1.97 9.93
C LEU A 224 -5.34 -0.65 10.65
N THR A 225 -6.20 -0.69 11.68
CA THR A 225 -6.58 0.52 12.44
C THR A 225 -5.39 1.13 13.17
N GLY A 226 -4.55 0.32 13.81
CA GLY A 226 -3.31 0.82 14.43
C GLY A 226 -2.33 1.41 13.41
N LEU A 227 -2.18 0.77 12.24
CA LEU A 227 -1.29 1.25 11.19
C LEU A 227 -1.75 2.60 10.62
N ARG A 228 -3.07 2.74 10.39
CA ARG A 228 -3.65 4.04 9.99
C ARG A 228 -3.46 5.10 11.07
N ALA A 229 -3.72 4.76 12.33
CA ALA A 229 -3.52 5.71 13.44
C ALA A 229 -2.06 6.20 13.52
N LEU A 230 -1.09 5.30 13.32
CA LEU A 230 0.33 5.67 13.25
C LEU A 230 0.62 6.68 12.12
N LEU A 231 0.10 6.42 10.92
CA LEU A 231 0.30 7.31 9.76
C LEU A 231 -0.41 8.66 9.94
N LEU A 232 -1.64 8.65 10.44
CA LEU A 232 -2.45 9.86 10.67
C LEU A 232 -1.91 10.70 11.84
N GLY A 233 -1.21 10.08 12.79
CA GLY A 233 -0.55 10.78 13.90
C GLY A 233 0.64 11.65 13.47
N ARG A 234 1.12 11.52 12.23
CA ARG A 234 2.15 12.38 11.62
C ARG A 234 1.66 12.90 10.27
N PRO A 235 0.74 13.88 10.27
CA PRO A 235 -0.06 14.22 9.10
C PRO A 235 0.74 14.75 7.91
N ASP A 236 1.98 15.23 8.10
CA ASP A 236 2.85 15.69 7.01
C ASP A 236 3.66 14.56 6.36
N GLN A 237 3.82 13.41 7.01
CA GLN A 237 4.69 12.34 6.55
C GLN A 237 4.19 11.73 5.24
N PHE A 238 2.92 11.30 5.21
CA PHE A 238 2.36 10.68 4.01
C PHE A 238 2.27 11.68 2.84
N PRO A 239 1.74 12.92 3.00
CA PRO A 239 1.79 13.92 1.94
C PRO A 239 3.19 14.21 1.42
N ARG A 240 4.21 14.20 2.29
CA ARG A 240 5.61 14.33 1.86
C ARG A 240 6.03 13.19 0.96
N THR A 241 5.75 11.94 1.33
CA THR A 241 6.05 10.79 0.46
C THR A 241 5.32 10.88 -0.87
N VAL A 242 4.03 11.25 -0.88
CA VAL A 242 3.28 11.47 -2.13
C VAL A 242 3.95 12.56 -2.98
N THR A 243 4.34 13.68 -2.36
CA THR A 243 5.03 14.79 -3.04
C THR A 243 6.36 14.37 -3.63
N GLU A 244 7.15 13.57 -2.91
CA GLU A 244 8.43 13.05 -3.41
C GLU A 244 8.24 12.14 -4.62
N LYS A 245 7.27 11.21 -4.56
CA LYS A 245 6.96 10.30 -5.67
C LYS A 245 6.44 11.07 -6.88
N LEU A 246 5.57 12.05 -6.65
CA LEU A 246 4.97 12.85 -7.71
C LEU A 246 5.99 13.80 -8.35
N LEU A 247 6.90 14.39 -7.57
CA LEU A 247 7.97 15.22 -8.10
C LEU A 247 8.96 14.37 -8.92
N ALA A 248 9.34 13.18 -8.44
CA ALA A 248 10.20 12.27 -9.20
C ALA A 248 9.57 11.88 -10.55
N TYR A 249 8.26 11.57 -10.53
CA TYR A 249 7.47 11.33 -11.74
C TYR A 249 7.49 12.55 -12.68
N ALA A 250 7.21 13.74 -12.15
CA ALA A 250 7.19 14.98 -12.93
C ALA A 250 8.55 15.30 -13.56
N LEU A 251 9.66 15.02 -12.87
CA LEU A 251 11.02 15.23 -13.36
C LEU A 251 11.53 14.11 -14.28
N GLY A 252 10.93 12.92 -14.24
CA GLY A 252 11.41 11.75 -14.97
C GLY A 252 12.74 11.20 -14.44
N ARG A 253 13.11 11.50 -13.19
CA ARG A 253 14.33 11.02 -12.54
C ARG A 253 14.11 10.84 -11.03
N PRO A 254 14.95 10.02 -10.35
CA PRO A 254 14.99 9.99 -8.89
C PRO A 254 15.29 11.39 -8.32
N LEU A 255 14.73 11.67 -7.13
CA LEU A 255 15.05 12.91 -6.42
C LEU A 255 16.47 12.87 -5.85
N GLU A 256 17.14 14.01 -5.95
CA GLU A 256 18.45 14.24 -5.39
C GLU A 256 18.33 15.02 -4.06
N TYR A 257 19.44 15.13 -3.34
CA TYR A 257 19.49 15.91 -2.11
C TYR A 257 19.05 17.37 -2.31
N THR A 258 19.37 17.94 -3.48
CA THR A 258 19.04 19.31 -3.91
C THR A 258 17.55 19.55 -4.12
N ASP A 259 16.74 18.51 -4.34
CA ASP A 259 15.28 18.64 -4.52
C ASP A 259 14.53 18.70 -3.18
N ARG A 260 15.15 18.22 -2.09
CA ARG A 260 14.51 18.10 -0.76
C ARG A 260 13.96 19.42 -0.20
N PRO A 261 14.63 20.58 -0.36
CA PRO A 261 14.07 21.86 0.05
C PRO A 261 12.75 22.20 -0.65
N ALA A 262 12.62 21.87 -1.95
CA ALA A 262 11.39 22.11 -2.70
C ALA A 262 10.24 21.26 -2.16
N VAL A 263 10.48 19.96 -1.96
CA VAL A 263 9.49 19.04 -1.33
C VAL A 263 9.03 19.58 0.02
N ARG A 264 9.96 19.98 0.90
CA ARG A 264 9.61 20.54 2.23
C ARG A 264 8.76 21.80 2.13
N LYS A 265 9.08 22.69 1.19
CA LYS A 265 8.30 23.91 0.94
C LYS A 265 6.90 23.57 0.48
N ILE A 266 6.77 22.71 -0.54
CA ILE A 266 5.47 22.30 -1.11
C ILE A 266 4.56 21.69 -0.05
N VAL A 267 5.06 20.73 0.72
CA VAL A 267 4.27 20.06 1.76
C VAL A 267 3.83 21.04 2.85
N ARG A 268 4.73 21.92 3.30
CA ARG A 268 4.40 22.93 4.31
C ARG A 268 3.32 23.90 3.81
N ASP A 269 3.45 24.37 2.58
CA ASP A 269 2.49 25.33 2.01
C ASP A 269 1.13 24.65 1.72
N ALA A 270 1.14 23.40 1.29
CA ALA A 270 -0.06 22.59 1.07
C ALA A 270 -0.81 22.24 2.36
N ALA A 271 -0.18 22.32 3.53
CA ALA A 271 -0.85 22.10 4.82
C ALA A 271 -2.00 23.10 5.05
N ALA A 272 -1.86 24.35 4.58
CA ALA A 272 -2.93 25.37 4.63
C ALA A 272 -4.14 25.02 3.75
N HIS A 273 -3.97 24.07 2.82
CA HIS A 273 -4.99 23.58 1.91
C HIS A 273 -5.28 22.09 2.16
N GLU A 274 -5.07 21.61 3.38
CA GLU A 274 -5.39 20.25 3.82
C GLU A 274 -4.74 19.15 2.96
N TYR A 275 -3.59 19.43 2.35
CA TYR A 275 -2.86 18.51 1.47
C TYR A 275 -3.69 18.01 0.28
N ARG A 276 -4.55 18.86 -0.29
CA ARG A 276 -5.30 18.56 -1.52
C ARG A 276 -4.37 18.25 -2.69
N TRP A 277 -4.81 17.36 -3.58
CA TRP A 277 -4.07 17.04 -4.79
C TRP A 277 -3.66 18.28 -5.59
N SER A 278 -4.58 19.23 -5.78
CA SER A 278 -4.31 20.49 -6.48
C SER A 278 -3.19 21.28 -5.82
N SER A 279 -3.17 21.39 -4.49
CA SER A 279 -2.16 22.15 -3.76
C SER A 279 -0.75 21.56 -3.93
N LEU A 280 -0.62 20.23 -3.89
CA LEU A 280 0.65 19.55 -4.09
C LEU A 280 1.12 19.63 -5.55
N ILE A 281 0.20 19.43 -6.51
CA ILE A 281 0.50 19.48 -7.94
C ILE A 281 0.91 20.90 -8.36
N LEU A 282 0.17 21.92 -7.91
CA LEU A 282 0.51 23.33 -8.16
C LEU A 282 1.87 23.68 -7.56
N GLY A 283 2.10 23.30 -6.30
CA GLY A 283 3.40 23.52 -5.67
C GLY A 283 4.57 22.87 -6.43
N ILE A 284 4.37 21.71 -7.04
CA ILE A 284 5.37 21.06 -7.90
C ILE A 284 5.61 21.87 -9.17
N VAL A 285 4.56 22.21 -9.93
CA VAL A 285 4.72 22.87 -11.24
C VAL A 285 5.25 24.31 -11.13
N GLU A 286 5.02 24.97 -9.99
CA GLU A 286 5.56 26.30 -9.67
C GLU A 286 6.95 26.24 -9.02
N SER A 287 7.45 25.05 -8.69
CA SER A 287 8.74 24.92 -8.01
C SER A 287 9.91 25.25 -8.96
N PRO A 288 10.99 25.89 -8.45
CA PRO A 288 12.21 26.10 -9.24
C PRO A 288 12.79 24.81 -9.79
N THR A 289 12.64 23.70 -9.06
CA THR A 289 13.08 22.37 -9.47
C THR A 289 12.39 21.91 -10.76
N PHE A 290 11.09 22.17 -10.90
CA PHE A 290 10.35 21.82 -12.10
C PHE A 290 10.58 22.82 -13.24
N LEU A 291 10.54 24.12 -12.95
CA LEU A 291 10.70 25.19 -13.95
C LEU A 291 12.11 25.27 -14.52
N GLY A 292 13.13 24.86 -13.76
CA GLY A 292 14.53 24.84 -14.19
C GLY A 292 14.88 23.75 -15.21
N ARG A 293 13.91 22.93 -15.63
CA ARG A 293 14.11 21.87 -16.63
C ARG A 293 14.37 22.51 -18.00
N ARG A 294 15.63 22.53 -18.43
CA ARG A 294 15.95 22.80 -19.84
C ARG A 294 15.50 21.59 -20.66
N ASN A 295 14.56 21.81 -21.58
CA ASN A 295 14.18 20.83 -22.61
C ASN A 295 15.38 20.45 -23.47
#